data_AF-A0A833SLM4-F1
#
_entry.id   AF-A0A833SLM4-F1
#
_cell.length_a   1.000
_cell.length_b   1.000
_cell.length_c   1.000
_cell.angle_alpha   90.00
_cell.angle_beta   90.00
_cell.angle_gamma   90.00
#
_symmetry.space_group_name_H-M   'P 1'
#
loop_
_entity.id
_entity.type
_entity.pdbx_description
1 polymer ?
#
loop_
_entity_poly.entity_id
_entity_poly.type
_entity_poly.pdbx_seq_one_letter_code
_entity_poly.pdbx_strand_id
1 'polypeptide(L)'
;MAKIFTLDAPHSQRLVTRLKCICRHEGIRASTGALATLCSSADNDIRYCLNTLQFQTTQSRGKTGVATLSTGLVAQKDHAHGMFEVLDLVFYETRSNSAKREVPVAEKIDEAVTSLGNFPLLISGLDENVPKMIFNDPTMNKICDVSEWLGLAAEYEYRARCEQQYAFQAYIPFAAIATHASCCTSSRRRVSIRVGSLRLKNDGIALKIS
;
A
#
# COMPACT_ATOMS: atom_id res chain seq x y z
N MET A 1 25.82 -18.03 32.23
CA MET A 1 25.88 -18.06 30.75
C MET A 1 24.46 -17.97 30.20
N ALA A 2 24.16 -16.98 29.37
CA ALA A 2 22.85 -16.88 28.72
C ALA A 2 22.79 -17.82 27.50
N LYS A 3 21.70 -18.56 27.34
CA LYS A 3 21.40 -19.34 26.13
C LYS A 3 20.39 -18.55 25.30
N ILE A 4 20.76 -18.23 24.07
CA ILE A 4 19.88 -17.52 23.12
C ILE A 4 19.21 -18.56 22.23
N PHE A 5 17.90 -18.45 22.09
CA PHE A 5 17.11 -19.27 21.16
C PHE A 5 16.49 -18.36 20.10
N THR A 6 16.78 -18.63 18.83
CA THR A 6 16.15 -17.96 17.69
C THR A 6 14.88 -18.70 17.31
N LEU A 7 13.76 -17.99 17.23
CA LEU A 7 12.46 -18.53 16.83
C LEU A 7 12.08 -17.93 15.49
N ASP A 8 12.06 -18.77 14.46
CA ASP A 8 11.63 -18.37 13.12
C ASP A 8 10.10 -18.45 12.98
N ALA A 9 9.57 -17.74 11.99
CA ALA A 9 8.17 -17.84 11.63
C ALA A 9 7.81 -19.30 11.27
N PRO A 10 6.61 -19.78 11.67
CA PRO A 10 6.21 -21.14 11.39
C PRO A 10 6.03 -21.37 9.89
N HIS A 11 6.34 -22.58 9.44
CA HIS A 11 6.07 -22.97 8.06
C HIS A 11 4.58 -22.81 7.73
N SER A 12 4.28 -22.16 6.60
CA SER A 12 2.91 -21.77 6.20
C SER A 12 1.92 -22.94 6.23
N GLN A 13 2.29 -24.10 5.69
CA GLN A 13 1.43 -25.30 5.71
C GLN A 13 1.11 -25.79 7.13
N ARG A 14 2.07 -25.70 8.07
CA ARG A 14 1.85 -26.08 9.47
C ARG A 14 0.87 -25.11 10.13
N LEU A 15 1.05 -23.81 9.87
CA LEU A 15 0.16 -22.78 10.40
C LEU A 15 -1.27 -22.95 9.87
N VAL A 16 -1.45 -23.09 8.55
CA VAL A 16 -2.77 -23.35 7.93
C VAL A 16 -3.45 -24.58 8.53
N THR A 17 -2.69 -25.67 8.73
CA THR A 17 -3.23 -26.91 9.34
C THR A 17 -3.72 -26.67 10.77
N ARG A 18 -2.95 -25.92 11.58
CA ARG A 18 -3.34 -25.59 12.96
C ARG A 18 -4.53 -24.64 12.99
N LEU A 19 -4.55 -23.60 12.16
CA LEU A 19 -5.69 -22.68 12.07
C LEU A 19 -6.96 -23.39 11.63
N LYS A 20 -6.87 -24.34 10.69
CA LYS A 20 -8.01 -25.16 10.26
C LYS A 20 -8.56 -26.03 11.40
N CYS A 21 -7.67 -26.57 12.23
CA CYS A 21 -8.06 -27.31 13.43
C CYS A 21 -8.79 -26.40 14.43
N ILE A 22 -8.26 -25.21 14.70
CA ILE A 22 -8.89 -24.21 15.58
C ILE A 22 -10.27 -23.80 15.03
N CYS A 23 -10.38 -23.49 13.74
CA CYS A 23 -11.65 -23.12 13.11
C CYS A 23 -12.72 -24.21 13.27
N ARG A 24 -12.34 -25.49 13.12
CA ARG A 24 -13.26 -26.62 13.34
C ARG A 24 -13.75 -26.70 14.78
N HIS A 25 -12.87 -26.47 15.75
CA HIS A 25 -13.21 -26.50 17.17
C HIS A 25 -14.11 -25.32 17.58
N GLU A 26 -13.87 -24.15 17.00
CA GLU A 26 -14.61 -22.91 17.29
C GLU A 26 -15.89 -22.74 16.45
N GLY A 27 -16.26 -23.74 15.63
CA GLY A 27 -17.45 -23.69 14.76
C GLY A 27 -17.35 -22.68 13.61
N ILE A 28 -16.14 -22.28 13.23
CA ILE A 28 -15.88 -21.31 12.16
C ILE A 28 -15.78 -22.04 10.83
N ARG A 29 -16.60 -21.62 9.85
CA ARG A 29 -16.52 -22.14 8.48
C ARG A 29 -15.45 -21.38 7.69
N ALA A 30 -14.35 -22.06 7.43
CA ALA A 30 -13.18 -21.52 6.74
C ALA A 30 -12.70 -22.47 5.63
N SER A 31 -12.49 -21.96 4.42
CA SER A 31 -11.85 -22.74 3.35
C SER A 31 -10.33 -22.80 3.55
N THR A 32 -9.69 -23.88 3.10
CA THR A 32 -8.22 -24.00 3.19
C THR A 32 -7.52 -22.87 2.42
N GLY A 33 -8.07 -22.44 1.28
CA GLY A 33 -7.53 -21.33 0.48
C GLY A 33 -7.64 -19.98 1.20
N ALA A 34 -8.74 -19.72 1.91
CA ALA A 34 -8.90 -18.51 2.72
C ALA A 34 -7.86 -18.45 3.86
N LEU A 35 -7.62 -19.58 4.55
CA LEU A 35 -6.61 -19.68 5.61
C LEU A 35 -5.18 -19.53 5.07
N ALA A 36 -4.88 -20.10 3.89
CA ALA A 36 -3.58 -19.95 3.24
C ALA A 36 -3.31 -18.49 2.85
N THR A 37 -4.32 -17.80 2.31
CA THR A 37 -4.25 -16.38 1.97
C THR A 37 -4.00 -15.53 3.22
N LEU A 38 -4.72 -15.82 4.32
CA LEU A 38 -4.51 -15.15 5.61
C LEU A 38 -3.08 -15.36 6.15
N CYS A 39 -2.55 -16.58 6.09
CA CYS A 39 -1.18 -16.85 6.55
C CYS A 39 -0.14 -16.10 5.70
N SER A 40 -0.37 -16.04 4.39
CA SER A 40 0.53 -15.33 3.48
C SER A 40 0.51 -13.82 3.69
N SER A 41 -0.66 -13.21 3.95
CA SER A 41 -0.75 -11.78 4.23
C SER A 41 -0.24 -11.40 5.61
N ALA A 42 -0.24 -12.35 6.55
CA ALA A 42 0.25 -12.18 7.91
C ALA A 42 1.76 -12.47 8.07
N ASP A 43 2.50 -12.76 6.99
CA ASP A 43 3.88 -13.27 7.05
C ASP A 43 4.04 -14.46 8.04
N ASN A 44 3.00 -15.30 8.12
CA ASN A 44 2.87 -16.41 9.07
C ASN A 44 2.93 -16.01 10.57
N ASP A 45 2.63 -14.76 10.91
CA ASP A 45 2.44 -14.34 12.31
C ASP A 45 1.18 -15.01 12.89
N ILE A 46 1.42 -15.89 13.87
CA ILE A 46 0.39 -16.69 14.54
C ILE A 46 -0.63 -15.77 15.23
N ARG A 47 -0.17 -14.72 15.92
CA ARG A 47 -1.05 -13.82 16.68
C ARG A 47 -1.90 -13.00 15.74
N TYR A 48 -1.33 -12.48 14.66
CA TYR A 48 -2.08 -11.76 13.64
C TYR A 48 -3.18 -12.64 13.05
N CYS A 49 -2.85 -13.88 12.67
CA CYS A 49 -3.82 -14.83 12.13
C CYS A 49 -4.98 -15.07 13.11
N LEU A 50 -4.69 -15.36 14.38
CA LEU A 50 -5.72 -15.62 15.39
C LEU A 50 -6.60 -14.41 15.68
N ASN A 51 -6.00 -13.23 15.88
CA ASN A 51 -6.74 -11.99 16.14
C ASN A 51 -7.68 -11.65 14.97
N THR A 52 -7.21 -11.90 13.75
CA THR A 52 -8.01 -11.72 12.55
C THR A 52 -9.22 -12.65 12.52
N LEU A 53 -9.03 -13.94 12.83
CA LEU A 53 -10.13 -14.90 12.96
C LEU A 53 -11.13 -14.48 14.05
N GLN A 54 -10.63 -14.00 15.19
CA GLN A 54 -11.47 -13.51 16.29
C GLN A 54 -12.28 -12.27 15.88
N PHE A 55 -11.66 -11.32 15.18
CA PHE A 55 -12.36 -10.14 14.69
C PHE A 55 -13.47 -10.49 13.69
N GLN A 56 -13.19 -11.39 12.72
CA GLN A 56 -14.20 -11.80 11.76
C GLN A 56 -15.36 -12.56 12.40
N THR A 57 -15.08 -13.40 13.39
CA THR A 57 -16.11 -14.18 14.07
C THR A 57 -17.01 -13.33 14.96
N THR A 58 -16.45 -12.33 15.65
CA THR A 58 -17.24 -11.38 16.46
C THR A 58 -18.15 -10.51 15.59
N GLN A 59 -17.68 -10.07 14.42
CA GLN A 59 -18.50 -9.34 13.44
C GLN A 59 -19.63 -10.22 12.84
N SER A 60 -19.35 -11.49 12.56
CA SER A 60 -20.32 -12.40 11.92
C SER A 60 -21.37 -12.96 12.89
N ARG A 61 -21.03 -13.15 14.18
CA ARG A 61 -21.95 -13.68 15.21
C ARG A 61 -23.18 -12.78 15.46
N GLY A 62 -23.12 -11.50 15.07
CA GLY A 62 -24.27 -10.60 15.13
C GLY A 62 -25.31 -10.77 14.01
N LYS A 63 -25.00 -11.50 12.93
CA LYS A 63 -25.87 -11.59 11.73
C LYS A 63 -26.38 -12.99 11.40
N THR A 64 -25.60 -14.03 11.68
CA THR A 64 -25.98 -15.43 11.49
C THR A 64 -25.22 -16.27 12.51
N GLY A 65 -25.87 -17.24 13.17
CA GLY A 65 -25.27 -18.05 14.25
C GLY A 65 -24.03 -18.88 13.88
N VAL A 66 -23.53 -18.77 12.64
CA VAL A 66 -22.33 -19.45 12.14
C VAL A 66 -21.39 -18.41 11.52
N ALA A 67 -20.21 -18.24 12.11
CA ALA A 67 -19.19 -17.34 11.58
C ALA A 67 -18.54 -17.94 10.33
N THR A 68 -18.62 -17.23 9.21
CA THR A 68 -17.96 -17.60 7.95
C THR A 68 -16.79 -16.65 7.71
N LEU A 69 -15.59 -17.19 7.46
CA LEU A 69 -14.44 -16.35 7.10
C LEU A 69 -14.59 -15.85 5.67
N SER A 70 -14.96 -14.57 5.53
CA SER A 70 -14.86 -13.85 4.27
C SER A 70 -13.53 -13.12 4.23
N THR A 71 -12.61 -13.55 3.36
CA THR A 71 -11.30 -12.91 3.14
C THR A 71 -11.40 -11.45 2.67
N GLY A 72 -12.57 -10.99 2.23
CA GLY A 72 -12.78 -9.64 1.70
C GLY A 72 -12.52 -8.48 2.67
N LEU A 73 -12.57 -8.70 3.99
CA LEU A 73 -12.38 -7.62 4.98
C LEU A 73 -10.95 -7.47 5.51
N VAL A 74 -10.08 -8.45 5.28
CA VAL A 74 -8.72 -8.51 5.87
C VAL A 74 -7.63 -8.19 4.85
N ALA A 75 -7.97 -8.21 3.56
CA ALA A 75 -7.03 -7.96 2.47
C ALA A 75 -7.07 -6.53 1.91
N GLN A 76 -7.92 -5.64 2.43
CA GLN A 76 -8.07 -4.25 1.92
C GLN A 76 -6.97 -3.29 2.41
N LYS A 77 -5.76 -3.80 2.67
CA LYS A 77 -4.57 -2.96 2.92
C LYS A 77 -3.44 -3.29 1.94
N ASP A 78 -3.78 -3.75 0.73
CA ASP A 78 -2.83 -3.77 -0.38
C ASP A 78 -2.58 -2.33 -0.84
N HIS A 79 -1.71 -1.62 -0.11
CA HIS A 79 -1.23 -0.29 -0.52
C HIS A 79 -0.69 -0.33 -1.96
N ALA A 80 -0.20 -1.47 -2.44
CA ALA A 80 0.21 -1.65 -3.82
C ALA A 80 -0.97 -1.52 -4.80
N HIS A 81 -2.13 -2.13 -4.52
CA HIS A 81 -3.31 -2.03 -5.40
C HIS A 81 -3.88 -0.61 -5.39
N GLY A 82 -4.10 -0.04 -4.20
CA GLY A 82 -4.54 1.36 -4.06
C GLY A 82 -3.54 2.34 -4.68
N MET A 83 -2.24 2.04 -4.65
CA MET A 83 -1.23 2.86 -5.33
C MET A 83 -1.37 2.82 -6.85
N PHE A 84 -1.61 1.66 -7.46
CA PHE A 84 -1.84 1.60 -8.91
C PHE A 84 -3.05 2.44 -9.32
N GLU A 85 -4.13 2.41 -8.52
CA GLU A 85 -5.31 3.24 -8.74
C GLU A 85 -5.00 4.74 -8.62
N VAL A 86 -4.22 5.15 -7.60
CA VAL A 86 -3.77 6.54 -7.44
C VAL A 86 -2.88 6.99 -8.60
N LEU A 87 -1.92 6.16 -9.03
CA LEU A 87 -1.02 6.50 -10.13
C LEU A 87 -1.77 6.55 -11.47
N ASP A 88 -2.73 5.65 -11.70
CA ASP A 88 -3.63 5.75 -12.85
C ASP A 88 -4.43 7.06 -12.79
N LEU A 89 -4.96 7.46 -11.62
CA LEU A 89 -5.67 8.72 -11.46
C LEU A 89 -4.79 9.95 -11.71
N VAL A 90 -3.52 9.91 -11.31
CA VAL A 90 -2.56 11.01 -11.49
C VAL A 90 -2.05 11.12 -12.94
N PHE A 91 -1.80 10.00 -13.62
CA PHE A 91 -1.17 10.01 -14.95
C PHE A 91 -2.16 9.89 -16.10
N TYR A 92 -3.40 9.45 -15.85
CA TYR A 92 -4.37 9.16 -16.90
C TYR A 92 -5.73 9.82 -16.64
N GLU A 93 -6.05 10.81 -17.47
CA GLU A 93 -7.38 11.41 -17.52
C GLU A 93 -8.23 10.74 -18.60
N THR A 94 -9.37 10.17 -18.21
CA THR A 94 -10.37 9.71 -19.18
C THR A 94 -11.01 10.94 -19.81
N ARG A 95 -11.12 10.99 -21.15
CA ARG A 95 -11.90 12.03 -21.82
C ARG A 95 -13.39 11.88 -21.47
N SER A 96 -13.84 12.48 -20.38
CA SER A 96 -15.26 12.60 -20.07
C SER A 96 -15.81 13.84 -20.78
N ASN A 97 -16.45 13.62 -21.93
CA ASN A 97 -17.39 14.60 -22.49
C ASN A 97 -18.62 14.65 -21.56
N SER A 98 -18.71 15.56 -20.57
CA SER A 98 -20.03 16.06 -20.12
C SER A 98 -20.00 17.20 -19.11
N ALA A 99 -20.93 18.12 -19.35
CA ALA A 99 -21.33 19.27 -18.55
C ALA A 99 -22.08 18.92 -17.25
N LYS A 100 -21.47 18.15 -16.33
CA LYS A 100 -21.99 17.97 -14.97
C LYS A 100 -20.98 18.44 -13.94
N ARG A 101 -21.52 18.95 -12.83
CA ARG A 101 -20.82 19.47 -11.64
C ARG A 101 -20.03 18.34 -10.97
N GLU A 102 -18.97 17.90 -11.63
CA GLU A 102 -18.04 16.89 -11.12
C GLU A 102 -17.07 17.56 -10.14
N VAL A 103 -16.74 16.83 -9.07
CA VAL A 103 -15.67 17.18 -8.13
C VAL A 103 -14.38 17.41 -8.94
N PRO A 104 -13.67 18.55 -8.73
CA PRO A 104 -12.45 18.84 -9.48
C PRO A 104 -11.44 17.69 -9.30
N VAL A 105 -10.74 17.33 -10.38
CA VAL A 105 -9.81 16.18 -10.39
C VAL A 105 -8.77 16.27 -9.27
N ALA A 106 -8.38 17.49 -8.88
CA ALA A 106 -7.51 17.76 -7.74
C ALA A 106 -8.07 17.23 -6.40
N GLU A 107 -9.36 17.43 -6.12
CA GLU A 107 -10.01 16.92 -4.89
C GLU A 107 -10.10 15.38 -4.91
N LYS A 108 -10.35 14.78 -6.08
CA LYS A 108 -10.33 13.31 -6.23
C LYS A 108 -8.93 12.73 -5.96
N ILE A 109 -7.88 13.39 -6.46
CA ILE A 109 -6.49 12.99 -6.21
C ILE A 109 -6.14 13.14 -4.72
N ASP A 110 -6.53 14.25 -4.10
CA ASP A 110 -6.28 14.50 -2.68
C ASP A 110 -6.93 13.43 -1.79
N GLU A 111 -8.20 13.11 -2.03
CA GLU A 111 -8.92 12.06 -1.30
C GLU A 111 -8.28 10.67 -1.51
N ALA A 112 -7.89 10.34 -2.75
CA ALA A 112 -7.26 9.07 -3.08
C ALA A 112 -5.86 8.92 -2.44
N VAL A 113 -5.07 10.00 -2.42
CA VAL A 113 -3.75 10.03 -1.78
C VAL A 113 -3.87 9.94 -0.26
N THR A 114 -4.80 10.69 0.32
CA THR A 114 -5.04 10.70 1.78
C THR A 114 -5.54 9.35 2.27
N SER A 115 -6.45 8.71 1.52
CA SER A 115 -6.96 7.37 1.84
C SER A 115 -5.90 6.27 1.69
N LEU A 116 -4.95 6.42 0.75
CA LEU A 116 -3.80 5.50 0.62
C LEU A 116 -2.90 5.55 1.86
N GLY A 117 -2.64 6.74 2.41
CA GLY A 117 -1.89 6.95 3.65
C GLY A 117 -0.42 6.49 3.64
N ASN A 118 0.13 6.09 2.48
CA ASN A 118 1.51 5.66 2.30
C ASN A 118 2.28 6.65 1.41
N PHE A 119 2.57 7.81 1.97
CA PHE A 119 3.27 8.92 1.30
C PHE A 119 4.65 8.58 0.73
N PRO A 120 5.52 7.79 1.38
CA PRO A 120 6.81 7.44 0.80
C PRO A 120 6.68 6.56 -0.44
N LEU A 121 5.72 5.62 -0.41
CA LEU A 121 5.42 4.81 -1.59
C LEU A 121 4.93 5.72 -2.72
N LEU A 122 4.11 6.74 -2.40
CA LEU A 122 3.61 7.71 -3.37
C LEU A 122 4.74 8.50 -4.01
N ILE A 123 5.60 9.11 -3.20
CA ILE A 123 6.72 9.93 -3.68
C ILE A 123 7.63 9.09 -4.58
N SER A 124 8.02 7.88 -4.15
CA SER A 124 8.82 6.96 -4.96
C SER A 124 8.08 6.51 -6.23
N GLY A 125 6.77 6.25 -6.14
CA GLY A 125 5.94 5.85 -7.26
C GLY A 125 5.81 6.94 -8.31
N LEU A 126 5.65 8.19 -7.90
CA LEU A 126 5.59 9.33 -8.81
C LEU A 126 6.96 9.54 -9.49
N ASP A 127 8.04 9.64 -8.71
CA ASP A 127 9.42 9.83 -9.20
C ASP A 127 9.82 8.76 -10.24
N GLU A 128 9.44 7.50 -10.01
CA GLU A 128 9.75 6.41 -10.94
C GLU A 128 8.95 6.43 -12.25
N ASN A 129 7.75 7.00 -12.24
CA ASN A 129 6.82 6.91 -13.37
C ASN A 129 6.75 8.20 -14.18
N VAL A 130 7.01 9.37 -13.60
CA VAL A 130 7.12 10.67 -14.31
C VAL A 130 7.99 10.56 -15.57
N PRO A 131 9.24 10.06 -15.54
CA PRO A 131 10.09 9.99 -16.73
C PRO A 131 9.63 8.93 -17.75
N LYS A 132 8.72 8.03 -17.38
CA LYS A 132 8.16 6.99 -18.27
C LYS A 132 6.91 7.48 -19.01
N MET A 133 6.33 8.60 -18.58
CA MET A 133 5.15 9.16 -19.22
C MET A 133 5.55 9.87 -20.52
N ILE A 134 4.64 9.84 -21.50
CA ILE A 134 4.81 10.52 -22.76
C ILE A 134 3.93 11.76 -22.75
N PHE A 135 4.55 12.92 -22.59
CA PHE A 135 3.93 14.23 -22.64
C PHE A 135 4.84 15.22 -23.39
N ASN A 136 4.25 16.29 -23.91
CA ASN A 136 4.99 17.32 -24.64
C ASN A 136 5.66 18.30 -23.67
N ASP A 137 6.99 18.22 -23.56
CA ASP A 137 7.82 19.11 -22.76
C ASP A 137 9.20 19.33 -23.41
N PRO A 138 9.29 20.14 -24.48
CA PRO A 138 10.55 20.36 -25.19
C PRO A 138 11.58 21.16 -24.37
N THR A 139 11.14 21.93 -23.37
CA THR A 139 12.01 22.75 -22.51
C THR A 139 12.38 22.06 -21.19
N MET A 140 11.84 20.87 -20.92
CA MET A 140 11.96 20.14 -19.65
C MET A 140 11.43 20.89 -18.41
N ASN A 141 10.69 21.99 -18.61
CA ASN A 141 10.21 22.80 -17.49
C ASN A 141 9.19 22.03 -16.64
N LYS A 142 8.31 21.26 -17.28
CA LYS A 142 7.29 20.50 -16.54
C LYS A 142 7.92 19.42 -15.67
N ILE A 143 8.97 18.77 -16.17
CA ILE A 143 9.75 17.79 -15.39
C ILE A 143 10.45 18.47 -14.22
N CYS A 144 11.07 19.64 -14.43
CA CYS A 144 11.71 20.40 -13.37
C CYS A 144 10.70 20.81 -12.28
N ASP A 145 9.55 21.35 -12.67
CA ASP A 145 8.48 21.76 -11.74
C ASP A 145 8.01 20.56 -10.90
N VAL A 146 7.75 19.41 -11.54
CA VAL A 146 7.33 18.19 -10.83
C VAL A 146 8.41 17.70 -9.88
N SER A 147 9.69 17.77 -10.29
CA SER A 147 10.81 17.36 -9.44
C SER A 147 10.93 18.25 -8.19
N GLU A 148 10.69 19.56 -8.31
CA GLU A 148 10.66 20.48 -7.17
C GLU A 148 9.53 20.13 -6.19
N TRP A 149 8.33 19.88 -6.72
CA TRP A 149 7.18 19.44 -5.91
C TRP A 149 7.44 18.11 -5.19
N LEU A 150 8.07 17.13 -5.87
CA LEU A 150 8.46 15.86 -5.25
C LEU A 150 9.55 16.05 -4.19
N GLY A 151 10.49 16.96 -4.41
CA GLY A 151 11.51 17.34 -3.42
C GLY A 151 10.89 17.93 -2.15
N LEU A 152 9.93 18.83 -2.29
CA LEU A 152 9.18 19.40 -1.16
C LEU A 152 8.37 18.32 -0.42
N ALA A 153 7.70 17.42 -1.15
CA ALA A 153 6.98 16.32 -0.53
C ALA A 153 7.90 15.35 0.25
N ALA A 154 9.09 15.08 -0.28
CA ALA A 154 10.10 14.27 0.41
C ALA A 154 10.59 14.92 1.71
N GLU A 155 10.81 16.23 1.70
CA GLU A 155 11.17 17.01 2.89
C GLU A 155 10.04 16.99 3.94
N TYR A 156 8.79 17.17 3.51
CA TYR A 156 7.63 17.08 4.41
C TYR A 156 7.47 15.71 5.03
N GLU A 157 7.67 14.63 4.26
CA GLU A 157 7.63 13.28 4.82
C GLU A 157 8.82 13.00 5.73
N TYR A 158 10.00 13.55 5.44
CA TYR A 158 11.16 13.48 6.32
C TYR A 158 10.86 14.14 7.67
N ARG A 159 10.37 15.39 7.68
CA ARG A 159 10.00 16.10 8.93
C ARG A 159 8.88 15.42 9.69
N ALA A 160 7.86 14.91 8.99
CA ALA A 160 6.80 14.15 9.63
C ALA A 160 7.33 12.92 10.38
N ARG A 161 8.33 12.22 9.80
CA ARG A 161 8.95 11.03 10.41
C ARG A 161 9.97 11.32 11.48
N CYS A 162 10.88 12.26 11.23
CA CYS A 162 12.03 12.53 12.09
C CYS A 162 11.70 13.54 13.19
N GLU A 163 10.86 14.53 12.91
CA GLU A 163 10.52 15.61 13.84
C GLU A 163 9.10 15.46 14.41
N GLN A 164 8.36 14.43 14.00
CA GLN A 164 6.97 14.16 14.43
C GLN A 164 6.00 15.31 14.09
N GLN A 165 6.33 16.12 13.08
CA GLN A 165 5.50 17.22 12.62
C GLN A 165 4.49 16.74 11.56
N TYR A 166 3.52 15.93 11.97
CA TYR A 166 2.55 15.30 11.06
C TYR A 166 1.63 16.30 10.34
N ALA A 167 1.57 17.56 10.77
CA ALA A 167 0.85 18.62 10.07
C ALA A 167 1.34 18.81 8.62
N PHE A 168 2.62 18.51 8.34
CA PHE A 168 3.17 18.63 6.98
C PHE A 168 2.65 17.56 6.01
N GLN A 169 2.14 16.42 6.51
CA GLN A 169 1.63 15.35 5.64
C GLN A 169 0.40 15.78 4.82
N ALA A 170 -0.37 16.75 5.33
CA ALA A 170 -1.49 17.34 4.60
C ALA A 170 -1.07 18.08 3.32
N TYR A 171 0.23 18.40 3.15
CA TYR A 171 0.75 19.09 1.97
C TYR A 171 1.36 18.15 0.93
N ILE A 172 1.57 16.88 1.27
CA ILE A 172 2.14 15.89 0.34
C ILE A 172 1.24 15.64 -0.89
N PRO A 173 -0.11 15.59 -0.76
CA PRO A 173 -0.98 15.39 -1.93
C PRO A 173 -0.82 16.45 -3.02
N PHE A 174 -0.39 17.67 -2.69
CA PHE A 174 -0.15 18.72 -3.69
C PHE A 174 0.93 18.34 -4.71
N ALA A 175 1.90 17.51 -4.32
CA ALA A 175 2.89 17.01 -5.29
C ALA A 175 2.25 16.06 -6.33
N ALA A 176 1.29 15.25 -5.93
CA ALA A 176 0.53 14.40 -6.85
C ALA A 176 -0.37 15.23 -7.78
N ILE A 177 -1.00 16.29 -7.26
CA ILE A 177 -1.82 17.22 -8.03
C ILE A 177 -0.97 17.98 -9.06
N ALA A 178 0.21 18.48 -8.65
CA ALA A 178 1.15 19.13 -9.55
C ALA A 178 1.66 18.18 -10.64
N THR A 179 1.94 16.92 -10.27
CA THR A 179 2.32 15.87 -11.23
C THR A 179 1.21 15.62 -12.25
N HIS A 180 -0.06 15.56 -11.82
CA HIS A 180 -1.19 15.43 -12.74
C HIS A 180 -1.26 16.63 -13.70
N ALA A 181 -1.15 17.86 -13.21
CA ALA A 181 -1.19 19.06 -14.05
C ALA A 181 -0.11 19.09 -15.14
N SER A 182 1.08 18.59 -14.83
CA SER A 182 2.25 18.63 -15.73
C SER A 182 2.38 17.42 -16.65
N CYS A 183 2.10 16.21 -16.15
CA CYS A 183 2.47 14.95 -16.80
C CYS A 183 1.27 14.07 -17.21
N CYS A 184 0.02 14.51 -16.98
CA CYS A 184 -1.16 13.75 -17.38
C CYS A 184 -1.19 13.51 -18.90
N THR A 185 -1.54 12.28 -19.29
CA THR A 185 -1.61 11.84 -20.69
C THR A 185 -2.91 11.11 -20.98
N SER A 186 -3.44 11.29 -22.20
CA SER A 186 -4.62 10.54 -22.66
C SER A 186 -4.31 9.09 -23.05
N SER A 187 -3.05 8.66 -22.99
CA SER A 187 -2.64 7.29 -23.33
C SER A 187 -2.25 6.53 -22.07
N ARG A 188 -3.04 5.50 -21.71
CA ARG A 188 -2.73 4.69 -20.53
C ARG A 188 -1.42 3.95 -20.72
N ARG A 189 -0.47 4.16 -19.80
CA ARG A 189 0.83 3.48 -19.77
C ARG A 189 0.90 2.57 -18.55
N ARG A 190 1.71 1.52 -18.66
CA ARG A 190 1.94 0.61 -17.54
C ARG A 190 2.80 1.30 -16.50
N VAL A 191 2.20 1.56 -15.35
CA VAL A 191 2.87 2.08 -14.16
C VAL A 191 3.66 0.95 -13.47
N SER A 192 4.82 1.28 -12.93
CA SER A 192 5.64 0.36 -12.13
C SER A 192 5.78 0.86 -10.70
N ILE A 193 5.75 -0.03 -9.71
CA ILE A 193 5.98 0.32 -8.30
C ILE A 193 7.12 -0.54 -7.76
N ARG A 194 8.17 0.07 -7.21
CA ARG A 194 9.15 -0.63 -6.39
C ARG A 194 8.61 -0.85 -4.98
N VAL A 195 8.02 -2.02 -4.73
CA VAL A 195 7.57 -2.45 -3.38
C VAL A 195 8.76 -2.79 -2.46
N GLY A 196 10.00 -2.71 -2.95
CA GLY A 196 11.17 -3.35 -2.33
C GLY A 196 12.11 -2.50 -1.46
N SER A 197 11.99 -1.17 -1.40
CA SER A 197 13.09 -0.34 -0.85
C SER A 197 12.97 0.11 0.62
N LEU A 198 11.90 -0.27 1.34
CA LEU A 198 11.79 -0.05 2.80
C LEU A 198 12.04 -1.30 3.63
N ARG A 199 12.31 -2.45 3.00
CA ARG A 199 12.92 -3.59 3.69
C ARG A 199 14.40 -3.26 3.79
N LEU A 200 14.83 -2.74 4.95
CA LEU A 200 16.21 -2.89 5.37
C LEU A 200 16.55 -4.37 5.16
N LYS A 201 17.34 -4.65 4.11
CA LYS A 201 18.01 -5.92 3.97
C LYS A 201 18.90 -6.06 5.20
N ASN A 202 18.36 -6.69 6.23
CA ASN A 202 19.12 -7.36 7.25
C ASN A 202 19.71 -8.67 6.67
N ASP A 203 20.19 -8.60 5.43
CA ASP A 203 21.01 -9.63 4.84
C ASP A 203 22.42 -9.31 5.32
N GLY A 204 22.86 -10.08 6.31
CA GLY A 204 24.19 -9.97 6.90
C GLY A 204 25.24 -9.87 5.82
N ILE A 205 25.82 -8.68 5.69
CA ILE A 205 27.11 -8.48 5.03
C ILE A 205 28.12 -9.13 5.97
N ALA A 206 28.37 -10.43 5.75
CA ALA A 206 29.59 -11.04 6.19
C ALA A 206 30.73 -10.31 5.47
N LEU A 207 31.33 -9.34 6.16
CA LEU A 207 32.65 -8.82 5.85
C LEU A 207 33.62 -10.00 5.93
N LYS A 208 33.83 -10.67 4.80
CA LYS A 208 34.96 -11.57 4.64
C LYS A 208 36.15 -10.70 4.28
N ILE A 209 36.82 -10.22 5.30
CA ILE A 209 38.16 -9.65 5.19
C ILE A 209 39.09 -10.83 4.94
N SER A 210 39.67 -10.90 3.76
CA SER A 210 40.92 -11.59 3.46
C SER A 210 41.65 -10.78 2.41
#